data_AF-A0A2V5Q283-F1
#
_entry.id   AF-A0A2V5Q283-F1
#
_cell.length_a   1.000
_cell.length_b   1.000
_cell.length_c   1.000
_cell.angle_alpha   90.00
_cell.angle_beta   90.00
_cell.angle_gamma   90.00
#
_symmetry.space_group_name_H-M   'P 1'
#
loop_
_entity.id
_entity.type
_entity.pdbx_description
1 polymer ?
#
loop_
_entity_poly.entity_id
_entity_poly.type
_entity_poly.pdbx_seq_one_letter_code
_entity_poly.pdbx_strand_id
1 'polypeptide(L)'
;MYVAHPTREERSRKFVLELNWVMNSRHYSTRKFFQILVFACAISVTATQTQARESHTGARLLVQRAANFGTEVVVHLEIDGRKVADIQRDHRYEGFVSAGRHVLTVSPMPNVELRRPTSLSVTMRSGRT
;
A
#
# COMPACT_ATOMS: atom_id res chain seq x y z
N MET A 1 61.37 -33.90 -32.28
CA MET A 1 60.25 -33.50 -31.41
C MET A 1 59.29 -32.67 -32.24
N TYR A 2 58.13 -33.21 -32.62
CA TYR A 2 57.09 -32.44 -33.33
C TYR A 2 56.18 -31.80 -32.29
N VAL A 3 56.15 -30.47 -32.23
CA VAL A 3 55.15 -29.73 -31.46
C VAL A 3 53.94 -29.55 -32.37
N ALA A 4 52.85 -30.25 -32.07
CA ALA A 4 51.60 -30.11 -32.82
C ALA A 4 51.03 -28.71 -32.61
N HIS A 5 50.92 -27.93 -33.68
CA HIS A 5 50.22 -26.64 -33.64
C HIS A 5 48.71 -26.88 -33.79
N PRO A 6 47.88 -26.34 -32.88
CA PRO A 6 46.43 -26.53 -32.96
C PRO A 6 45.90 -25.90 -34.25
N THR A 7 45.06 -26.64 -34.96
CA THR A 7 44.47 -26.19 -36.23
C THR A 7 43.54 -24.99 -36.00
N ARG A 8 43.37 -24.12 -37.00
CA ARG A 8 42.58 -22.88 -36.91
C ARG A 8 41.14 -23.14 -36.42
N GLU A 9 40.59 -24.30 -36.76
CA GLU A 9 39.24 -24.72 -36.36
C GLU A 9 39.16 -25.01 -34.85
N GLU A 10 40.16 -25.69 -34.29
CA GLU A 10 40.22 -26.04 -32.88
C GLU A 10 40.39 -24.80 -31.99
N ARG A 11 41.18 -23.82 -32.46
CA ARG A 11 41.30 -22.51 -31.80
C ARG A 11 39.98 -21.74 -31.82
N SER A 12 39.26 -21.74 -32.94
CA SER A 12 37.96 -21.08 -33.05
C SER A 12 36.91 -21.73 -32.17
N ARG A 13 36.83 -23.07 -32.13
CA ARG A 13 35.92 -23.81 -31.24
C ARG A 13 36.18 -23.49 -29.78
N LYS A 14 37.46 -23.47 -29.36
CA LYS A 14 37.83 -23.08 -28.00
C LYS A 14 37.41 -21.65 -27.68
N PHE A 15 37.62 -20.72 -28.59
CA PHE A 15 37.23 -19.31 -28.39
C PHE A 15 35.70 -19.13 -28.28
N VAL A 16 34.92 -19.84 -29.09
CA VAL A 16 33.45 -19.85 -29.01
C VAL A 16 32.96 -20.44 -27.69
N LEU A 17 33.59 -21.52 -27.20
CA LEU A 17 33.24 -22.13 -25.92
C LEU A 17 33.55 -21.22 -24.72
N GLU A 18 34.70 -20.52 -24.73
CA GLU A 18 35.06 -19.53 -23.72
C GLU A 18 34.07 -18.36 -23.70
N LEU A 19 33.71 -17.82 -24.87
CA LEU A 19 32.71 -16.76 -24.97
C LEU A 19 31.35 -17.21 -24.47
N ASN A 20 30.91 -18.42 -24.83
CA ASN A 20 29.63 -18.97 -24.38
C ASN A 20 29.61 -19.21 -22.86
N TRP A 21 30.73 -19.66 -22.28
CA TRP A 21 30.88 -19.82 -20.84
C TRP A 21 30.81 -18.48 -20.09
N VAL A 22 31.53 -17.45 -20.56
CA VAL A 22 31.51 -16.10 -19.99
C VAL A 22 30.12 -15.47 -20.08
N MET A 23 29.44 -15.64 -21.22
CA MET A 23 28.09 -15.09 -21.43
C MET A 23 27.05 -15.80 -20.55
N ASN A 24 27.09 -17.14 -20.45
CA ASN A 24 26.18 -17.89 -19.58
C ASN A 24 26.45 -17.65 -18.08
N SER A 25 27.71 -17.41 -17.68
CA SER A 25 28.10 -17.04 -16.31
C SER A 25 27.54 -15.67 -15.91
N ARG A 26 27.64 -14.67 -16.81
CA ARG A 26 27.05 -13.33 -16.61
C ARG A 26 25.53 -13.41 -16.52
N HIS A 27 24.87 -14.17 -17.39
CA HIS A 27 23.41 -14.31 -17.38
C HIS A 27 22.88 -15.05 -16.14
N TYR A 28 23.58 -16.09 -15.66
CA TYR A 28 23.21 -16.79 -14.43
C TYR A 28 23.32 -15.88 -13.21
N SER A 29 24.39 -15.08 -13.14
CA SER A 29 24.64 -14.15 -12.03
C SER A 29 23.64 -12.98 -12.02
N THR A 30 23.44 -12.30 -13.16
CA THR A 30 22.52 -11.15 -13.26
C THR A 30 21.07 -11.53 -12.96
N ARG A 31 20.62 -12.72 -13.37
CA ARG A 31 19.27 -13.22 -13.07
C ARG A 31 19.07 -13.45 -11.56
N LYS A 32 20.08 -13.96 -10.84
CA LYS A 32 20.00 -14.19 -9.40
C LYS A 32 19.89 -12.88 -8.60
N PHE A 33 20.64 -11.84 -8.99
CA PHE A 33 20.50 -10.51 -8.39
C PHE A 33 19.11 -9.92 -8.61
N PHE A 34 18.55 -10.07 -9.81
CA PHE A 34 17.18 -9.62 -10.10
C PHE A 34 16.14 -10.40 -9.27
N GLN A 35 16.33 -11.71 -9.07
CA GLN A 35 15.47 -12.52 -8.21
C GLN A 35 15.55 -12.07 -6.73
N ILE A 36 16.74 -11.77 -6.20
CA ILE A 36 16.91 -11.26 -4.83
C ILE A 36 16.24 -9.89 -4.68
N LEU A 37 16.42 -8.99 -5.65
CA LEU A 37 15.80 -7.66 -5.66
C LEU A 37 14.26 -7.73 -5.67
N VAL A 38 13.68 -8.59 -6.51
CA VAL A 38 12.23 -8.82 -6.56
C VAL A 38 11.72 -9.40 -5.23
N PHE A 39 12.46 -10.34 -4.63
CA PHE A 39 12.09 -10.94 -3.34
C PHE A 39 12.14 -9.91 -2.19
N ALA A 40 13.15 -9.02 -2.19
CA ALA A 40 13.23 -7.90 -1.25
C ALA A 40 12.07 -6.91 -1.42
N CYS A 41 11.67 -6.60 -2.66
CA CYS A 41 10.48 -5.78 -2.93
C CYS A 41 9.19 -6.45 -2.46
N ALA A 42 9.04 -7.77 -2.63
CA ALA A 42 7.85 -8.49 -2.16
C ALA A 42 7.70 -8.44 -0.63
N ILE A 43 8.80 -8.54 0.12
CA ILE A 43 8.79 -8.39 1.59
C ILE A 43 8.41 -6.96 1.99
N SER A 44 8.82 -5.96 1.18
CA SER A 44 8.56 -4.54 1.43
C SER A 44 7.11 -4.12 1.20
N VAL A 45 6.35 -4.82 0.33
CA VAL A 45 4.93 -4.51 0.09
C VAL A 45 4.04 -4.91 1.27
N THR A 46 4.49 -5.81 2.15
CA THR A 46 3.83 -6.08 3.44
C THR A 46 4.22 -5.13 4.57
N ALA A 47 5.24 -4.28 4.38
CA ALA A 47 5.73 -3.38 5.42
C ALA A 47 5.02 -2.00 5.45
N THR A 48 4.09 -1.71 4.53
CA THR A 48 3.19 -0.55 4.65
C THR A 48 1.88 -0.85 5.37
N GLN A 49 1.68 -2.10 5.80
CA GLN A 49 0.77 -2.39 6.91
C GLN A 49 1.58 -2.49 8.19
N THR A 50 2.18 -1.38 8.61
CA THR A 50 2.12 -1.03 10.03
C THR A 50 0.64 -0.92 10.39
N GLN A 51 -0.02 -2.06 10.60
CA GLN A 51 -0.95 -2.16 11.70
C GLN A 51 -0.09 -1.89 12.92
N ALA A 52 0.09 -0.60 13.23
CA ALA A 52 0.45 -0.20 14.56
C ALA A 52 -0.49 -1.02 15.43
N ARG A 53 0.07 -1.92 16.24
CA ARG A 53 -0.59 -2.37 17.45
C ARG A 53 -0.69 -1.11 18.30
N GLU A 54 -1.61 -0.22 17.93
CA GLU A 54 -1.99 0.91 18.74
C GLU A 54 -2.50 0.25 20.00
N SER A 55 -1.72 0.34 21.09
CA SER A 55 -2.31 0.25 22.41
C SER A 55 -3.50 1.19 22.36
N HIS A 56 -4.73 0.66 22.35
CA HIS A 56 -5.99 1.37 22.08
C HIS A 56 -6.24 2.44 23.16
N THR A 57 -5.43 3.48 23.15
CA THR A 57 -5.39 4.58 24.12
C THR A 57 -6.18 5.75 23.55
N GLY A 58 -7.25 5.42 22.82
CA GLY A 58 -8.10 6.33 22.09
C GLY A 58 -9.57 6.07 22.41
N ALA A 59 -10.44 6.96 21.94
CA ALA A 59 -11.87 6.71 21.93
C ALA A 59 -12.24 5.89 20.69
N ARG A 60 -13.22 4.99 20.84
CA ARG A 60 -13.81 4.28 19.71
C ARG A 60 -14.85 5.19 19.07
N LEU A 61 -14.69 5.56 17.81
CA LEU A 61 -15.65 6.37 17.08
C LEU A 61 -16.50 5.47 16.18
N LEU A 62 -17.82 5.57 16.32
CA LEU A 62 -18.80 4.95 15.44
C LEU A 62 -19.58 6.04 14.70
N VAL A 63 -19.54 6.02 13.37
CA VAL A 63 -20.37 6.93 12.55
C VAL A 63 -21.26 6.10 11.65
N GLN A 64 -22.57 6.24 11.86
CA GLN A 64 -23.60 5.56 11.09
C GLN A 64 -24.21 6.53 10.08
N ARG A 65 -24.21 6.15 8.81
CA ARG A 65 -24.98 6.87 7.79
C ARG A 65 -26.47 6.69 8.04
N ALA A 66 -27.21 7.79 8.04
CA ALA A 66 -28.66 7.77 8.16
C ALA A 66 -29.34 7.24 6.87
N ALA A 67 -30.49 6.57 7.03
CA ALA A 67 -31.18 5.92 5.91
C ALA A 67 -31.76 6.93 4.88
N ASN A 68 -32.07 8.15 5.31
CA ASN A 68 -32.69 9.20 4.50
C ASN A 68 -31.78 9.76 3.37
N PHE A 69 -30.49 9.40 3.32
CA PHE A 69 -29.59 9.80 2.23
C PHE A 69 -29.82 9.04 0.91
N GLY A 70 -30.74 8.07 0.85
CA GLY A 70 -31.07 7.37 -0.41
C GLY A 70 -30.05 6.28 -0.80
N THR A 71 -30.04 5.86 -2.08
CA THR A 71 -29.09 4.87 -2.65
C THR A 71 -27.82 5.53 -3.14
N GLU A 72 -27.99 6.67 -3.81
CA GLU A 72 -26.97 7.26 -4.67
C GLU A 72 -25.97 8.17 -3.93
N VAL A 73 -26.16 8.40 -2.62
CA VAL A 73 -25.34 9.32 -1.84
C VAL A 73 -24.48 8.57 -0.84
N VAL A 74 -23.19 8.82 -0.89
CA VAL A 74 -22.20 8.39 0.10
C VAL A 74 -21.96 9.52 1.09
N VAL A 75 -21.71 9.20 2.37
CA VAL A 75 -21.33 10.21 3.36
C VAL A 75 -19.82 10.24 3.48
N HIS A 76 -19.22 11.33 3.03
CA HIS A 76 -17.82 11.62 3.25
C HIS A 76 -17.60 12.04 4.71
N LEU A 77 -16.65 11.40 5.40
CA LEU A 77 -16.30 11.70 6.78
C LEU A 77 -14.85 12.19 6.87
N GLU A 78 -14.69 13.32 7.52
CA GLU A 78 -13.41 13.89 7.89
C GLU A 78 -13.28 14.02 9.42
N ILE A 79 -12.06 13.86 9.90
CA ILE A 79 -11.66 14.16 11.29
C ILE A 79 -10.54 15.19 11.21
N ASP A 80 -10.73 16.34 11.84
CA ASP A 80 -9.79 17.47 11.84
C ASP A 80 -9.37 17.91 10.42
N GLY A 81 -10.31 17.87 9.48
CA GLY A 81 -10.10 18.23 8.07
C GLY A 81 -9.38 17.17 7.23
N ARG A 82 -9.17 15.97 7.77
CA ARG A 82 -8.59 14.84 7.02
C ARG A 82 -9.66 13.83 6.71
N LYS A 83 -9.81 13.45 5.44
CA LYS A 83 -10.68 12.35 5.02
C LYS A 83 -10.27 11.06 5.74
N VAL A 84 -11.23 10.42 6.40
CA VAL A 84 -11.04 9.10 7.03
C VAL A 84 -11.89 8.00 6.41
N ALA A 85 -13.07 8.34 5.85
CA ALA A 85 -13.95 7.34 5.26
C ALA A 85 -14.96 7.93 4.28
N ASP A 86 -15.42 7.08 3.37
CA ASP A 86 -16.61 7.27 2.55
C ASP A 86 -17.62 6.19 2.97
N ILE A 87 -18.68 6.59 3.67
CA ILE A 87 -19.66 5.68 4.27
C ILE A 87 -20.81 5.46 3.29
N GLN A 88 -20.85 4.27 2.69
CA GLN A 88 -21.91 3.86 1.78
C GLN A 88 -23.21 3.51 2.52
N ARG A 89 -24.27 3.25 1.76
CA ARG A 89 -25.50 2.65 2.29
C ARG A 89 -25.17 1.35 3.03
N ASP A 90 -25.85 1.12 4.16
CA ASP A 90 -25.71 -0.07 5.01
C ASP A 90 -24.29 -0.30 5.58
N HIS A 91 -23.40 0.66 5.40
CA HIS A 91 -22.06 0.67 5.97
C HIS A 91 -21.99 1.68 7.12
N ARG A 92 -20.95 1.52 7.94
CA ARG A 92 -20.62 2.42 9.04
C ARG A 92 -19.12 2.57 9.12
N TYR A 93 -18.68 3.72 9.61
CA TYR A 93 -17.30 3.88 10.05
C TYR A 93 -17.16 3.40 11.49
N GLU A 94 -16.12 2.62 11.75
CA GLU A 94 -15.70 2.20 13.07
C GLU A 94 -14.18 2.27 13.16
N GLY A 95 -13.65 3.03 14.11
CA GLY A 95 -12.21 3.21 14.26
C GLY A 95 -11.85 3.79 15.62
N PHE A 96 -10.55 3.81 15.93
CA PHE A 96 -10.03 4.48 17.11
C PHE A 96 -9.47 5.83 16.73
N VAL A 97 -9.71 6.82 17.59
CA VAL A 97 -9.22 8.18 17.44
C VAL A 97 -8.59 8.58 18.77
N SER A 98 -7.50 9.35 18.72
CA SER A 98 -6.81 9.81 19.92
C SER A 98 -7.76 10.50 20.91
N ALA A 99 -7.47 10.39 22.20
CA ALA A 99 -8.21 11.19 23.19
C ALA A 99 -7.90 12.69 22.99
N GLY A 100 -8.91 13.55 23.15
CA GLY A 100 -8.77 14.98 22.92
C GLY A 100 -9.97 15.61 22.21
N ARG A 101 -9.84 16.88 21.83
CA ARG A 101 -10.86 17.62 21.10
C ARG A 101 -10.64 17.45 19.61
N HIS A 102 -11.67 16.96 18.92
CA HIS A 102 -11.67 16.72 17.48
C HIS A 102 -12.88 17.40 16.83
N VAL A 103 -12.75 17.71 15.55
CA VAL A 103 -13.86 18.18 14.71
C VAL A 103 -14.19 17.10 13.69
N LEU A 104 -15.42 16.57 13.78
CA LEU A 104 -15.97 15.69 12.76
C LEU A 104 -16.65 16.54 11.71
N THR A 105 -16.35 16.33 10.44
CA THR A 105 -17.05 17.00 9.33
C THR A 105 -17.63 15.95 8.40
N VAL A 106 -18.90 16.11 8.04
CA VAL A 106 -19.60 15.22 7.12
C VAL A 106 -20.17 15.98 5.93
N SER A 107 -20.05 15.41 4.74
CA SER A 107 -20.62 15.96 3.51
C SER A 107 -21.15 14.84 2.60
N PRO A 108 -22.20 15.10 1.82
CA PRO A 108 -22.71 14.12 0.86
C PRO A 108 -21.82 14.06 -0.39
N MET A 109 -21.67 12.86 -0.97
CA MET A 109 -20.95 12.64 -2.22
C MET A 109 -21.81 11.77 -3.16
N PRO A 110 -22.10 12.22 -4.41
CA PRO A 110 -21.77 13.54 -4.95
C PRO A 110 -22.60 14.66 -4.28
N ASN A 111 -22.00 15.82 -4.08
CA ASN A 111 -22.67 16.99 -3.52
C ASN A 111 -23.35 17.84 -4.61
N VAL A 112 -24.25 17.24 -5.38
CA VAL A 112 -24.90 17.90 -6.53
C VAL A 112 -25.74 19.11 -6.13
N GLU A 113 -26.28 19.11 -4.92
CA GLU A 113 -27.07 20.21 -4.37
C GLU A 113 -26.21 21.28 -3.66
N LEU A 114 -24.87 21.17 -3.71
CA LEU A 114 -23.94 22.10 -3.08
C LEU A 114 -24.24 22.34 -1.58
N ARG A 115 -24.69 21.27 -0.89
CA ARG A 115 -25.02 21.33 0.53
C ARG A 115 -23.78 21.64 1.33
N ARG A 116 -23.94 22.50 2.34
CA ARG A 116 -22.86 22.82 3.27
C ARG A 116 -22.50 21.57 4.09
N PRO A 117 -21.21 21.26 4.27
CA PRO A 117 -20.79 20.23 5.20
C PRO A 117 -21.31 20.53 6.61
N THR A 118 -21.62 19.48 7.37
CA THR A 118 -22.00 19.59 8.78
C THR A 118 -20.79 19.26 9.63
N SER A 119 -20.45 20.12 10.58
CA SER A 119 -19.33 19.91 11.50
C SER A 119 -19.79 19.80 12.95
N LEU A 120 -19.15 18.91 13.70
CA LEU A 120 -19.42 18.66 15.11
C LEU A 120 -18.11 18.59 15.89
N SER A 121 -17.97 19.45 16.90
CA SER A 121 -16.87 19.39 17.85
C SER A 121 -17.17 18.34 18.92
N VAL A 122 -16.30 17.34 19.07
CA VAL A 122 -16.43 16.26 20.05
C VAL A 122 -15.17 16.15 20.90
N THR A 123 -15.34 15.89 22.20
CA THR A 123 -14.22 15.56 23.09
C THR A 123 -14.17 14.06 23.32
N MET A 124 -13.17 13.43 22.73
CA MET A 124 -12.94 12.00 22.79
C MET A 124 -12.20 11.63 24.07
N ARG A 125 -12.70 10.61 24.76
CA ARG A 125 -12.10 10.08 25.99
C ARG A 125 -11.69 8.63 25.76
N SER A 126 -10.46 8.29 26.17
CA SER A 126 -9.94 6.93 26.04
C SER A 126 -10.87 5.91 26.72
N GLY A 127 -11.12 4.78 26.05
CA GLY A 127 -12.03 3.74 26.53
C GLY A 127 -13.52 4.07 26.44
N ARG A 128 -13.89 5.19 25.81
CA ARG A 128 -15.29 5.59 25.57
C ARG A 128 -15.64 5.50 24.08
N THR A 129 -16.95 5.56 23.79
CA THR A 129 -17.53 5.65 22.43
C THR A 129 -18.39 6.89 22.33
#